data_AF-A0A2V7LWN9-F1
#
_entry.id   AF-A0A2V7LWN9-F1
#
_cell.length_a   1.000
_cell.length_b   1.000
_cell.length_c   1.000
_cell.angle_alpha   90.00
_cell.angle_beta   90.00
_cell.angle_gamma   90.00
#
_symmetry.space_group_name_H-M   'P 1'
#
loop_
_entity.id
_entity.type
_entity.pdbx_description
1 polymer ?
#
loop_
_entity_poly.entity_id
_entity_poly.type
_entity_poly.pdbx_seq_one_letter_code
_entity_poly.pdbx_strand_id
1 'polypeptide(L)'
;MGIVRQRRKAETKALLLEAGLTVVAERGIEFATLDEVAQTAGFTKGAVYRQFPSKGAFLLAVFEQYAAVARAGAGARQASWFIPLTLQFAAHAMRDPLLRRRFAIVLAEAPDGGTSDGQLLKALGRVLPPAGPSPVQAP
;
A
#
# COMPACT_ATOMS: atom_id res chain seq x y z
N MET A 1 -16.23 -26.50 -9.84
CA MET A 1 -16.60 -25.12 -10.24
C MET A 1 -16.04 -24.00 -9.35
N GLY A 2 -15.87 -24.20 -8.02
CA GLY A 2 -15.47 -23.13 -7.09
C GLY A 2 -14.04 -22.57 -7.24
N ILE A 3 -13.07 -23.44 -7.52
CA ILE A 3 -11.64 -23.07 -7.59
C ILE A 3 -11.35 -22.11 -8.76
N VAL A 4 -11.96 -22.35 -9.93
CA VAL A 4 -11.78 -21.50 -11.12
C VAL A 4 -12.35 -20.10 -10.90
N ARG A 5 -13.52 -20.00 -10.25
CA ARG A 5 -14.13 -18.70 -9.92
C ARG A 5 -13.29 -17.92 -8.90
N GLN A 6 -12.74 -18.60 -7.89
CA GLN A 6 -11.83 -17.96 -6.92
C GLN A 6 -10.54 -17.48 -7.58
N ARG A 7 -9.93 -18.28 -8.45
CA ARG A 7 -8.73 -17.88 -9.21
C ARG A 7 -8.99 -16.63 -10.05
N ARG A 8 -10.06 -16.61 -10.86
CA ARG A 8 -10.42 -15.41 -11.64
C ARG A 8 -10.67 -14.19 -10.76
N LYS A 9 -11.33 -14.39 -9.62
CA LYS A 9 -11.56 -13.30 -8.65
C LYS A 9 -10.23 -12.73 -8.14
N ALA A 10 -9.27 -13.58 -7.82
CA ALA A 10 -7.94 -13.18 -7.36
C ALA A 10 -7.13 -12.48 -8.46
N GLU A 11 -7.16 -12.99 -9.69
CA GLU A 11 -6.52 -12.36 -10.87
C GLU A 11 -7.09 -10.97 -11.12
N THR A 12 -8.42 -10.82 -11.11
CA THR A 12 -9.06 -9.50 -11.24
C THR A 12 -8.62 -8.57 -10.11
N LYS A 13 -8.59 -9.05 -8.86
CA LYS A 13 -8.15 -8.25 -7.72
C LYS A 13 -6.70 -7.76 -7.89
N ALA A 14 -5.81 -8.63 -8.39
CA ALA A 14 -4.40 -8.28 -8.61
C ALA A 14 -4.25 -7.20 -9.68
N LEU A 15 -4.91 -7.33 -10.83
CA LEU A 15 -4.87 -6.33 -11.91
C LEU A 15 -5.42 -4.98 -11.46
N LEU A 16 -6.51 -4.97 -10.70
CA LEU A 16 -7.07 -3.74 -10.13
C LEU A 16 -6.14 -3.10 -9.10
N LEU A 17 -5.41 -3.88 -8.31
CA LEU A 17 -4.43 -3.35 -7.36
C LEU A 17 -3.22 -2.75 -8.04
N GLU A 18 -2.73 -3.38 -9.11
CA GLU A 18 -1.63 -2.87 -9.90
C GLU A 18 -1.98 -1.52 -10.53
N ALA A 19 -3.12 -1.42 -11.20
CA ALA A 19 -3.64 -0.16 -11.71
C ALA A 19 -3.85 0.87 -10.57
N GLY A 20 -4.34 0.39 -9.43
CA GLY A 20 -4.56 1.20 -8.24
C GLY A 20 -3.30 1.84 -7.68
N LEU A 21 -2.19 1.09 -7.61
CA LEU A 21 -0.90 1.60 -7.17
C LEU A 21 -0.43 2.75 -8.07
N THR A 22 -0.56 2.59 -9.38
CA THR A 22 -0.21 3.63 -10.36
C THR A 22 -1.10 4.87 -10.21
N VAL A 23 -2.42 4.70 -10.17
CA VAL A 23 -3.37 5.83 -10.06
C VAL A 23 -3.12 6.62 -8.76
N VAL A 24 -2.93 5.94 -7.63
CA VAL A 24 -2.65 6.60 -6.35
C VAL A 24 -1.27 7.27 -6.37
N ALA A 25 -0.26 6.64 -6.96
CA ALA A 25 1.07 7.23 -7.12
C ALA A 25 1.02 8.55 -7.92
N GLU A 26 0.23 8.60 -8.98
CA GLU A 26 0.13 9.76 -9.88
C GLU A 26 -0.80 10.87 -9.37
N ARG A 27 -1.99 10.49 -8.85
CA ARG A 27 -3.05 11.44 -8.48
C ARG A 27 -3.04 11.82 -7.00
N GLY A 28 -2.47 10.96 -6.16
CA GLY A 28 -2.57 11.08 -4.72
C GLY A 28 -3.76 10.31 -4.14
N ILE A 29 -3.61 9.85 -2.88
CA ILE A 29 -4.66 9.14 -2.13
C ILE A 29 -6.01 9.88 -2.13
N GLU A 30 -5.99 11.20 -1.96
CA GLU A 30 -7.21 12.01 -1.88
C GLU A 30 -7.97 12.06 -3.21
N PHE A 31 -7.27 12.18 -4.33
CA PHE A 31 -7.90 12.39 -5.64
C PHE A 31 -8.16 11.08 -6.39
N ALA A 32 -7.43 10.00 -6.10
CA ALA A 32 -7.65 8.70 -6.74
C ALA A 32 -9.07 8.16 -6.49
N THR A 33 -9.73 7.71 -7.55
CA THR A 33 -11.09 7.12 -7.49
C THR A 33 -11.14 5.67 -7.94
N LEU A 34 -12.09 4.89 -7.43
CA LEU A 34 -12.33 3.52 -7.87
C LEU A 34 -12.74 3.43 -9.35
N ASP A 35 -13.35 4.49 -9.87
CA ASP A 35 -13.77 4.57 -11.27
C ASP A 35 -12.56 4.73 -12.21
N GLU A 36 -11.61 5.60 -11.86
CA GLU A 36 -10.34 5.74 -12.59
C GLU A 36 -9.52 4.44 -12.55
N VAL A 37 -9.51 3.75 -11.41
CA VAL A 37 -8.85 2.44 -11.28
C VAL A 37 -9.51 1.42 -12.20
N ALA A 38 -10.85 1.40 -12.27
CA ALA A 38 -11.57 0.51 -13.17
C ALA A 38 -11.19 0.78 -14.64
N GLN A 39 -11.19 2.06 -15.03
CA GLN A 39 -10.83 2.49 -16.38
C GLN A 39 -9.38 2.12 -16.72
N THR A 40 -8.43 2.41 -15.82
CA THR A 40 -7.00 2.15 -16.00
C THR A 40 -6.72 0.65 -16.14
N ALA A 41 -7.45 -0.18 -15.40
CA ALA A 41 -7.31 -1.64 -15.46
C ALA A 41 -8.13 -2.30 -16.59
N GLY A 42 -8.92 -1.55 -17.36
CA GLY A 42 -9.79 -2.11 -18.40
C GLY A 42 -11.00 -2.89 -17.86
N PHE A 43 -11.47 -2.57 -16.65
CA PHE A 43 -12.61 -3.21 -15.99
C PHE A 43 -13.81 -2.26 -15.85
N THR A 44 -14.99 -2.84 -15.65
CA THR A 44 -16.20 -2.05 -15.35
C THR A 44 -16.18 -1.58 -13.89
N LYS A 45 -16.86 -0.45 -13.61
CA LYS A 45 -17.06 0.04 -12.23
C LYS A 45 -17.58 -1.07 -11.30
N GLY A 46 -18.62 -1.80 -11.75
CA GLY A 46 -19.18 -2.90 -10.98
C GLY A 46 -18.19 -4.03 -10.67
N ALA A 47 -17.18 -4.27 -11.52
CA ALA A 47 -16.12 -5.23 -11.23
C ALA A 47 -15.20 -4.76 -10.11
N VAL A 48 -14.85 -3.46 -10.08
CA VAL A 48 -14.08 -2.86 -8.99
C VAL A 48 -14.83 -2.89 -7.68
N TYR A 49 -16.09 -2.43 -7.64
CA TYR A 49 -16.87 -2.38 -6.39
C TYR A 49 -17.14 -3.77 -5.80
N ARG A 50 -17.13 -4.84 -6.62
CA ARG A 50 -17.20 -6.23 -6.13
C ARG A 50 -15.92 -6.70 -5.44
N GLN A 51 -14.76 -6.13 -5.79
CA GLN A 51 -13.47 -6.46 -5.16
C GLN A 51 -13.18 -5.53 -3.99
N PHE A 52 -13.54 -4.26 -4.13
CA PHE A 52 -13.32 -3.19 -3.17
C PHE A 52 -14.64 -2.46 -2.90
N PRO A 53 -15.37 -2.81 -1.82
CA PRO A 53 -16.68 -2.23 -1.56
C PRO A 53 -16.62 -0.74 -1.19
N SER A 54 -15.44 -0.20 -0.86
CA SER A 54 -15.23 1.21 -0.56
C SER A 54 -13.82 1.66 -0.93
N LYS A 55 -13.61 2.99 -1.06
CA LYS A 55 -12.28 3.59 -1.23
C LYS A 55 -11.35 3.22 -0.08
N GLY A 56 -11.86 3.17 1.15
CA GLY A 56 -11.07 2.74 2.32
C GLY A 56 -10.59 1.29 2.22
N ALA A 57 -11.46 0.36 1.78
CA ALA A 57 -11.09 -1.04 1.57
C ALA A 57 -10.04 -1.21 0.46
N PHE A 58 -10.15 -0.40 -0.60
CA PHE A 58 -9.14 -0.33 -1.66
C PHE A 58 -7.80 0.21 -1.15
N LEU A 59 -7.80 1.36 -0.45
CA LEU A 59 -6.58 1.96 0.08
C LEU A 59 -5.86 1.06 1.08
N LEU A 60 -6.61 0.29 1.89
CA LEU A 60 -6.03 -0.73 2.76
C LEU A 60 -5.31 -1.81 1.94
N ALA A 61 -5.94 -2.32 0.88
CA ALA A 61 -5.32 -3.32 0.01
C ALA A 61 -4.09 -2.77 -0.75
N VAL A 62 -4.12 -1.50 -1.16
CA VAL A 62 -2.96 -0.79 -1.75
C VAL A 62 -1.83 -0.71 -0.73
N PHE A 63 -2.11 -0.34 0.52
CA PHE A 63 -1.12 -0.30 1.59
C PHE A 63 -0.51 -1.68 1.88
N GLU A 64 -1.33 -2.74 1.92
CA GLU A 64 -0.86 -4.12 2.10
C GLU A 64 0.08 -4.56 0.98
N GLN A 65 -0.26 -4.24 -0.28
CA GLN A 65 0.59 -4.54 -1.43
C GLN A 65 1.90 -3.74 -1.41
N TYR A 66 1.84 -2.45 -1.08
CA TYR A 66 3.01 -1.63 -0.84
C TYR A 66 3.91 -2.23 0.24
N ALA A 67 3.33 -2.65 1.37
CA ALA A 67 4.05 -3.23 2.48
C ALA A 67 4.76 -4.54 2.10
N ALA A 68 4.10 -5.38 1.30
CA ALA A 68 4.71 -6.59 0.76
C ALA A 68 5.94 -6.27 -0.12
N VAL A 69 5.83 -5.27 -1.00
CA VAL A 69 6.95 -4.83 -1.85
C VAL A 69 8.08 -4.20 -1.02
N ALA A 70 7.74 -3.36 -0.03
CA ALA A 70 8.72 -2.74 0.86
C ALA A 70 9.55 -3.80 1.60
N ARG A 71 8.92 -4.89 2.05
CA ARG A 71 9.55 -6.03 2.72
C ARG A 71 10.30 -6.99 1.79
N ALA A 72 9.86 -7.14 0.54
CA ALA A 72 10.52 -8.03 -0.43
C ALA A 72 11.93 -7.55 -0.82
N GLY A 73 12.22 -6.26 -0.65
CA GLY A 73 13.57 -5.69 -0.76
C GLY A 73 13.88 -5.03 -2.10
N ALA A 74 15.17 -4.72 -2.31
CA ALA A 74 15.61 -3.76 -3.32
C ALA A 74 15.09 -4.05 -4.74
N GLY A 75 15.06 -5.31 -5.18
CA GLY A 75 14.57 -5.67 -6.51
C GLY A 75 13.10 -5.34 -6.73
N ALA A 76 12.24 -5.55 -5.71
CA ALA A 76 10.81 -5.28 -5.80
C ALA A 76 10.49 -3.77 -5.73
N ARG A 77 11.35 -2.98 -5.07
CA ARG A 77 11.18 -1.53 -4.88
C ARG A 77 11.43 -0.70 -6.15
N GLN A 78 11.89 -1.31 -7.23
CA GLN A 78 12.15 -0.65 -8.52
C GLN A 78 10.88 -0.22 -9.27
N ALA A 79 9.69 -0.58 -8.79
CA ALA A 79 8.45 -0.15 -9.40
C ALA A 79 8.32 1.38 -9.33
N SER A 80 7.93 2.02 -10.44
CA SER A 80 7.83 3.49 -10.54
C SER A 80 6.90 4.12 -9.51
N TRP A 81 5.87 3.38 -9.08
CA TRP A 81 4.91 3.81 -8.06
C TRP A 81 5.48 3.77 -6.63
N PHE A 82 6.60 3.09 -6.38
CA PHE A 82 7.09 2.81 -5.02
C PHE A 82 7.46 4.09 -4.26
N ILE A 83 8.41 4.86 -4.80
CA ILE A 83 8.87 6.13 -4.22
C ILE A 83 7.71 7.12 -3.95
N PRO A 84 6.86 7.46 -4.94
CA PRO A 84 5.78 8.42 -4.70
C PRO A 84 4.78 7.90 -3.64
N LEU A 85 4.47 6.60 -3.62
CA LEU A 85 3.61 6.06 -2.56
C LEU A 85 4.27 6.06 -1.19
N THR A 86 5.57 5.79 -1.09
CA THR A 86 6.31 5.90 0.18
C THR A 86 6.16 7.31 0.77
N LEU A 87 6.36 8.35 -0.05
CA LEU A 87 6.25 9.74 0.40
C LEU A 87 4.81 10.11 0.79
N GLN A 88 3.82 9.69 0.00
CA GLN A 88 2.42 9.94 0.32
C GLN A 88 1.97 9.26 1.60
N PHE A 89 2.30 7.98 1.79
CA PHE A 89 1.97 7.26 3.02
C PHE A 89 2.68 7.85 4.23
N ALA A 90 3.95 8.28 4.09
CA ALA A 90 4.65 8.99 5.15
C ALA A 90 3.95 10.31 5.51
N ALA A 91 3.55 11.10 4.52
CA ALA A 91 2.83 12.36 4.74
C ALA A 91 1.48 12.14 5.42
N HIS A 92 0.74 11.10 5.01
CA HIS A 92 -0.56 10.77 5.57
C HIS A 92 -0.46 10.17 6.98
N ALA A 93 0.58 9.37 7.24
CA ALA A 93 0.91 8.87 8.57
C ALA A 93 1.18 10.00 9.58
N MET A 94 1.61 11.18 9.15
CA MET A 94 1.73 12.32 10.08
C MET A 94 0.36 12.83 10.57
N ARG A 95 -0.73 12.56 9.83
CA ARG A 95 -2.09 13.02 10.12
C ARG A 95 -2.98 11.94 10.73
N ASP A 96 -2.68 10.67 10.48
CA ASP A 96 -3.44 9.52 10.98
C ASP A 96 -2.56 8.63 11.90
N PRO A 97 -2.85 8.60 13.22
CA PRO A 97 -2.11 7.78 14.19
C PRO A 97 -2.12 6.28 13.90
N LEU A 98 -3.19 5.74 13.30
CA LEU A 98 -3.29 4.32 12.98
C LEU A 98 -2.42 3.97 11.78
N LEU A 99 -2.48 4.79 10.73
CA LEU A 99 -1.64 4.63 9.56
C LEU A 99 -0.16 4.79 9.93
N ARG A 100 0.18 5.72 10.82
CA ARG A 100 1.52 5.86 11.40
C ARG A 100 2.04 4.57 12.00
N ARG A 101 1.25 3.94 12.87
CA ARG A 101 1.64 2.68 13.53
C ARG A 101 1.91 1.58 12.51
N ARG A 102 0.98 1.39 11.56
CA ARG A 102 1.11 0.36 10.52
C ARG A 102 2.32 0.62 9.62
N PHE A 103 2.52 1.87 9.20
CA PHE A 103 3.63 2.25 8.33
C PHE A 103 4.98 2.09 9.04
N ALA A 104 5.08 2.47 10.31
CA ALA A 104 6.31 2.29 11.09
C ALA A 104 6.74 0.82 11.18
N ILE A 105 5.79 -0.12 11.36
CA ILE A 105 6.08 -1.57 11.37
C ILE A 105 6.65 -2.00 10.01
N VAL A 106 6.02 -1.59 8.91
CA VAL A 106 6.48 -1.91 7.55
C VAL A 106 7.90 -1.39 7.29
N LEU A 107 8.22 -0.19 7.76
CA LEU A 107 9.55 0.39 7.61
C LEU A 107 10.59 -0.32 8.48
N ALA A 108 10.23 -0.77 9.69
CA ALA A 108 11.12 -1.53 10.57
C ALA A 108 11.45 -2.93 10.03
N GLU A 109 10.51 -3.55 9.31
CA GLU A 109 10.66 -4.86 8.67
C GLU A 109 11.30 -4.78 7.27
N ALA A 110 11.49 -3.58 6.72
CA ALA A 110 12.05 -3.40 5.39
C ALA A 110 13.53 -3.81 5.41
N PRO A 111 13.98 -4.72 4.53
CA PRO A 111 15.37 -5.15 4.51
C PRO A 111 16.29 -3.97 4.15
N ASP A 112 17.32 -3.80 4.99
CA ASP A 112 18.42 -2.86 4.83
C ASP A 112 19.19 -3.21 3.55
N GLY A 113 18.84 -2.57 2.44
CA GLY A 113 19.61 -2.63 1.21
C GLY A 113 20.51 -1.41 1.12
N GLY A 114 21.75 -1.56 0.67
CA GLY A 114 22.67 -0.44 0.35
C GLY A 114 22.21 0.45 -0.81
N THR A 115 20.91 0.48 -1.12
CA THR A 115 20.30 1.26 -2.20
C THR A 115 19.68 2.55 -1.68
N SER A 116 19.57 3.58 -2.54
CA SER A 116 18.96 4.87 -2.20
C SER A 116 17.54 4.74 -1.61
N ASP A 117 16.73 3.84 -2.15
CA ASP A 117 15.37 3.59 -1.68
C ASP A 117 15.35 2.92 -0.30
N GLY A 118 16.30 2.01 -0.05
CA GLY A 118 16.47 1.40 1.28
C GLY A 118 16.87 2.44 2.32
N GLN A 119 17.77 3.37 1.95
CA GLN A 119 18.16 4.49 2.81
C GLN A 119 16.98 5.43 3.10
N LEU A 120 16.11 5.70 2.11
CA LEU A 120 14.89 6.49 2.30
C LEU A 120 13.95 5.82 3.32
N LEU A 121 13.65 4.53 3.18
CA LEU A 121 12.78 3.81 4.12
C LEU A 121 13.35 3.83 5.54
N LYS A 122 14.66 3.62 5.67
CA LYS A 122 15.36 3.69 6.96
C LYS A 122 15.31 5.09 7.57
N ALA A 123 15.50 6.14 6.77
CA ALA A 123 15.40 7.51 7.22
C ALA A 123 13.97 7.82 7.71
N LEU A 124 12.95 7.40 6.96
CA LEU A 124 11.54 7.56 7.36
C LEU A 124 11.21 6.80 8.65
N GLY A 125 11.74 5.59 8.83
CA GLY A 125 11.52 4.80 10.05
C GLY A 125 12.07 5.49 11.31
N ARG A 126 13.12 6.31 11.19
CA ARG A 126 13.64 7.13 12.30
C ARG A 126 12.75 8.32 12.63
N VAL A 127 12.12 8.94 11.62
CA VAL A 127 11.22 10.08 11.79
C VAL A 127 9.84 9.65 12.31
N LEU A 128 9.41 8.45 11.94
CA LEU A 128 8.17 7.82 12.38
C LEU A 128 8.48 6.62 13.28
N PRO A 129 8.96 6.85 14.53
CA PRO A 129 9.19 5.74 15.45
C PRO A 129 7.87 4.97 15.63
N PRO A 130 7.92 3.62 15.69
CA PRO A 130 6.74 2.83 16.02
C PRO A 130 6.21 3.37 17.34
N ALA A 131 4.92 3.73 17.37
CA ALA A 131 4.32 4.23 18.60
C ALA A 131 4.65 3.23 19.72
N GLY A 132 5.19 3.74 20.84
CA GLY A 132 5.69 2.93 21.94
C GLY A 132 4.69 1.87 22.43
N PRO A 133 5.16 0.87 23.20
CA PRO A 133 4.33 -0.24 23.64
C PRO A 133 3.03 0.26 24.26
N SER A 134 1.91 -0.38 23.88
CA SER A 134 0.59 -0.14 24.46
C SER A 134 0.69 -0.24 25.99
N PRO A 135 0.08 0.67 26.79
CA PRO A 135 0.14 0.62 28.25
C PRO A 135 -0.63 -0.56 28.89
N VAL A 136 -1.00 -1.58 28.10
CA VAL A 136 -1.66 -2.79 28.57
C VAL A 136 -0.64 -3.93 28.57
N GLN A 137 0.25 -3.88 29.57
CA GLN A 137 0.95 -5.00 30.20
C GLN A 137 1.87 -4.41 31.27
N ALA A 138 1.27 -4.04 32.40
CA ALA A 138 1.95 -4.08 33.69
C ALA A 138 1.45 -5.35 34.40
N PRO A 139 2.33 -6.09 35.09
CA PRO A 139 2.01 -7.37 35.73
C PRO A 139 0.96 -7.25 36.82
#